data_AF-A0A965DTE2-F1
#
_entry.id   AF-A0A965DTE2-F1
#
_cell.length_a   1.000
_cell.length_b   1.000
_cell.length_c   1.000
_cell.angle_alpha   90.00
_cell.angle_beta   90.00
_cell.angle_gamma   90.00
#
_symmetry.space_group_name_H-M   'P 1'
#
loop_
_entity.id
_entity.type
_entity.pdbx_description
1 polymer ?
#
loop_
_entity_poly.entity_id
_entity_poly.type
_entity_poly.pdbx_seq_one_letter_code
_entity_poly.pdbx_strand_id
1 'polypeptide(L)'
;ETNEVLGEHDGVFEFTIGQRRGLNLTKPRPDRAARYVVETDVKNKTVMVGLPTLLKVDVVTATNVIWCGPVPESPFECLAQVRAHGERLKAKAFHKDGNFGSGTVLTTARN
;
A
#
# COMPACT_ATOMS: atom_id res chain seq x y z
N GLU A 1 -11.06 10.33 12.32
CA GLU A 1 -9.95 11.18 11.84
C GLU A 1 -9.94 12.49 12.61
N THR A 2 -8.77 13.06 12.83
CA THR A 2 -8.63 14.44 13.29
C THR A 2 -8.03 15.22 12.13
N ASN A 3 -8.78 16.14 11.50
CA ASN A 3 -8.31 17.04 10.44
C ASN A 3 -7.30 18.09 10.97
N GLU A 4 -6.36 17.64 11.79
CA GLU A 4 -5.33 18.46 12.40
C GLU A 4 -4.13 18.55 11.44
N VAL A 5 -3.73 19.78 11.10
CA VAL A 5 -2.50 20.03 10.35
C VAL A 5 -1.30 19.83 11.28
N LEU A 6 -0.39 18.94 10.90
CA LEU A 6 0.78 18.57 11.71
C LEU A 6 2.09 19.22 11.24
N GLY A 7 2.10 19.76 10.03
CA GLY A 7 3.26 20.35 9.39
C GLY A 7 3.04 20.57 7.90
N GLU A 8 4.06 21.09 7.23
CA GLU A 8 4.12 21.34 5.79
C GLU A 8 5.22 20.48 5.15
N HIS A 9 5.13 20.30 3.83
CA HIS A 9 6.09 19.53 3.04
C HIS A 9 6.23 20.14 1.64
N ASP A 10 7.35 19.86 0.96
CA ASP A 10 7.63 20.40 -0.37
C ASP A 10 6.90 19.64 -1.49
N GLY A 11 6.47 18.40 -1.22
CA GLY A 11 5.60 17.67 -2.15
C GLY A 11 5.16 16.30 -1.68
N VAL A 12 3.99 15.88 -2.15
CA VAL A 12 3.41 14.55 -1.83
C VAL A 12 4.32 13.41 -2.33
N PHE A 13 5.07 13.63 -3.42
CA PHE A 13 5.98 12.64 -4.02
C PHE A 13 7.17 12.26 -3.12
N GLU A 14 7.45 13.02 -2.06
CA GLU A 14 8.49 12.71 -1.09
C GLU A 14 8.07 11.61 -0.11
N PHE A 15 6.79 11.23 -0.15
CA PHE A 15 6.20 10.30 0.80
C PHE A 15 5.77 9.01 0.12
N THR A 16 5.97 7.90 0.84
CA THR A 16 5.49 6.58 0.43
C THR A 16 4.53 6.02 1.47
N ILE A 17 3.41 5.41 1.04
CA ILE A 17 2.48 4.73 1.96
C ILE A 17 3.23 3.71 2.84
N GLY A 18 3.02 3.80 4.14
CA GLY A 18 3.73 3.03 5.18
C GLY A 18 5.06 3.63 5.65
N GLN A 19 5.46 4.81 5.17
CA GLN A 19 6.64 5.51 5.65
C GLN A 19 6.46 5.98 7.09
N ARG A 20 7.43 5.65 7.94
CA ARG A 20 7.47 6.05 9.37
C ARG A 20 8.53 7.13 9.66
N ARG A 21 9.69 7.02 9.02
CA ARG A 21 10.85 7.90 9.25
C ARG A 21 10.84 9.05 8.24
N GLY A 22 11.50 10.15 8.58
CA GLY A 22 11.61 11.30 7.68
C GLY A 22 10.31 12.07 7.49
N LEU A 23 9.36 11.97 8.43
CA LEU A 23 8.12 12.76 8.40
C LEU A 23 8.30 14.19 8.94
N ASN A 24 9.44 14.48 9.59
CA ASN A 24 9.80 15.78 10.16
C ASN A 24 8.73 16.43 11.06
N LEU A 25 7.90 15.60 11.70
CA LEU A 25 6.84 16.06 12.61
C LEU A 25 7.42 16.34 13.99
N THR A 26 7.37 17.59 14.41
CA THR A 26 7.85 18.04 15.73
C THR A 26 6.83 17.76 16.85
N LYS A 27 5.54 17.67 16.51
CA LYS A 27 4.46 17.40 17.47
C LYS A 27 4.26 15.91 17.67
N PRO A 28 4.67 15.33 18.83
CA PRO A 28 4.41 13.93 19.11
C PRO A 28 2.91 13.70 19.31
N ARG A 29 2.49 12.47 19.04
CA ARG A 29 1.13 12.00 19.32
C ARG A 29 0.92 11.90 20.84
N PRO A 30 -0.29 12.17 21.38
CA PRO A 30 -0.54 12.07 22.82
C PRO A 30 -0.22 10.69 23.42
N ASP A 31 -0.51 9.63 22.66
CA ASP A 31 -0.25 8.23 23.03
C ASP A 31 1.18 7.76 22.71
N ARG A 32 2.05 8.66 22.20
CA ARG A 32 3.42 8.37 21.73
C ARG A 32 3.53 7.27 20.68
N ALA A 33 2.42 6.85 20.08
CA ALA A 33 2.43 5.86 19.02
C ALA A 33 3.13 6.41 17.76
N ALA A 34 3.85 5.54 17.05
CA ALA A 34 4.48 5.90 15.79
C ALA A 34 3.42 6.24 14.74
N ARG A 35 3.70 7.28 13.93
CA ARG A 35 2.88 7.67 12.79
C ARG A 35 3.46 7.05 11.51
N TYR A 36 2.55 6.67 10.62
CA TYR A 36 2.86 6.17 9.30
C TYR A 36 2.07 6.95 8.26
N VAL A 37 2.61 7.17 7.08
CA VAL A 37 1.84 7.69 5.93
C VAL A 37 0.79 6.67 5.55
N VAL A 38 -0.49 7.02 5.65
CA VAL A 38 -1.63 6.12 5.38
C VAL A 38 -2.34 6.49 4.08
N GLU A 39 -2.22 7.74 3.64
CA GLU A 39 -2.81 8.23 2.39
C GLU A 39 -1.99 9.39 1.84
N THR A 40 -2.02 9.53 0.52
CA THR A 40 -1.40 10.62 -0.23
C THR A 40 -2.40 11.14 -1.25
N ASP A 41 -2.83 12.40 -1.10
CA ASP A 41 -3.75 13.06 -2.01
C ASP A 41 -3.01 14.15 -2.78
N VAL A 42 -2.68 13.83 -4.04
CA VAL A 42 -1.95 14.74 -4.94
C VAL A 42 -2.80 15.95 -5.32
N LYS A 43 -4.12 15.78 -5.44
CA LYS A 43 -5.03 16.86 -5.87
C LYS A 43 -5.11 17.93 -4.79
N ASN A 44 -5.26 17.52 -3.55
CA ASN A 44 -5.36 18.42 -2.41
C ASN A 44 -4.00 18.76 -1.77
N LYS A 45 -2.90 18.14 -2.26
CA LYS A 45 -1.53 18.31 -1.76
C LYS A 45 -1.42 17.95 -0.28
N THR A 46 -2.08 16.87 0.13
CA THR A 46 -2.10 16.42 1.52
C THR A 46 -1.50 15.03 1.66
N VAL A 47 -0.81 14.82 2.78
CA VAL A 47 -0.30 13.53 3.21
C VAL A 47 -0.94 13.22 4.56
N MET A 48 -1.75 12.17 4.61
CA MET A 48 -2.36 11.76 5.87
C MET A 48 -1.44 10.78 6.60
N VAL A 49 -1.29 10.99 7.90
CA VAL A 49 -0.51 10.13 8.77
C VAL A 49 -1.34 9.56 9.92
N GLY A 50 -1.17 8.28 10.19
CA GLY A 50 -2.01 7.55 11.13
C GLY A 50 -1.32 6.38 11.80
N LEU A 51 -2.13 5.57 12.49
CA LEU A 51 -1.68 4.33 13.13
C LEU A 51 -1.38 3.25 12.08
N PRO A 52 -0.49 2.29 12.38
CA PRO A 52 -0.20 1.18 11.46
C PRO A 52 -1.42 0.30 11.17
N THR A 53 -2.43 0.31 12.04
CA THR A 53 -3.69 -0.42 11.83
C THR A 53 -4.47 0.06 10.61
N LEU A 54 -4.25 1.31 10.17
CA LEU A 54 -4.87 1.89 8.97
C LEU A 54 -4.17 1.46 7.67
N LEU A 55 -3.00 0.81 7.76
CA LEU A 55 -2.27 0.27 6.60
C LEU A 55 -2.71 -1.15 6.24
N LYS A 56 -3.64 -1.74 6.98
CA LYS A 56 -4.12 -3.09 6.72
C LYS A 56 -4.92 -3.09 5.43
N VAL A 57 -4.46 -3.89 4.47
CA VAL A 57 -5.11 -4.08 3.19
C VAL A 57 -5.20 -5.57 2.95
N ASP A 58 -6.42 -6.07 2.73
CA ASP A 58 -6.65 -7.49 2.47
C ASP A 58 -6.48 -7.83 0.99
N VAL A 59 -6.60 -6.84 0.10
CA VAL A 59 -6.74 -7.04 -1.33
C VAL A 59 -5.84 -6.10 -2.13
N VAL A 60 -4.98 -6.66 -2.99
CA VAL A 60 -4.20 -5.90 -3.97
C VAL A 60 -4.68 -6.23 -5.38
N THR A 61 -4.80 -5.20 -6.22
CA THR A 61 -5.06 -5.33 -7.66
C THR A 61 -3.80 -4.91 -8.40
N ALA A 62 -3.19 -5.84 -9.14
CA ALA A 62 -2.02 -5.54 -9.99
C ALA A 62 -2.44 -5.44 -11.46
N THR A 63 -1.85 -4.53 -12.22
CA THR A 63 -1.99 -4.43 -13.69
C THR A 63 -0.60 -4.54 -14.34
N ASN A 64 -0.51 -4.75 -15.66
CA ASN A 64 0.78 -4.89 -16.36
C ASN A 64 1.64 -6.02 -15.78
N VAL A 65 1.01 -7.13 -15.40
CA VAL A 65 1.68 -8.28 -14.79
C VAL A 65 2.56 -8.99 -15.82
N ILE A 66 3.83 -9.17 -15.45
CA ILE A 66 4.82 -9.90 -16.24
C ILE A 66 4.97 -11.30 -15.64
N TRP A 67 4.85 -12.33 -16.48
CA TRP A 67 5.02 -13.72 -16.10
C TRP A 67 6.37 -14.25 -16.59
N CYS A 68 7.17 -14.83 -15.69
CA CYS A 68 8.44 -15.48 -16.04
C CYS A 68 8.26 -16.88 -16.66
N GLY A 69 7.04 -17.23 -17.05
CA GLY A 69 6.63 -18.53 -17.58
C GLY A 69 5.19 -18.47 -18.09
N PRO A 70 4.53 -19.62 -18.32
CA PRO A 70 3.12 -19.65 -18.70
C PRO A 70 2.26 -18.92 -17.68
N VAL A 71 1.21 -18.25 -18.17
CA VAL A 71 0.21 -17.64 -17.30
C VAL A 71 -0.51 -18.74 -16.51
N PRO A 72 -0.53 -18.71 -15.16
CA PRO A 72 -1.24 -19.70 -14.36
C PRO A 72 -2.75 -19.68 -14.64
N GLU A 73 -3.40 -20.84 -14.55
CA GLU A 73 -4.86 -20.87 -14.60
C GLU A 73 -5.46 -20.27 -13.33
N SER A 74 -6.53 -19.50 -13.49
CA SER A 74 -7.21 -18.83 -12.38
C SER A 74 -8.35 -19.71 -11.83
N PRO A 75 -8.52 -19.81 -10.49
CA PRO A 75 -7.67 -19.23 -9.45
C PRO A 75 -6.46 -20.10 -9.11
N PHE A 76 -5.40 -19.48 -8.58
CA PHE A 76 -4.22 -20.20 -8.10
C PHE A 76 -3.72 -19.68 -6.75
N GLU A 77 -3.04 -20.55 -6.00
CA GLU A 77 -2.37 -20.19 -4.75
C GLU A 77 -0.95 -19.69 -5.02
N CYS A 78 -0.50 -18.69 -4.26
CA CYS A 78 0.84 -18.15 -4.39
C CYS A 78 1.36 -17.56 -3.08
N LEU A 79 2.63 -17.21 -3.08
CA LEU A 79 3.22 -16.30 -2.10
C LEU A 79 3.31 -14.91 -2.71
N ALA A 80 2.61 -13.94 -2.12
CA ALA A 80 2.65 -12.56 -2.55
C ALA A 80 3.65 -11.76 -1.70
N GLN A 81 4.52 -11.02 -2.38
CA GLN A 81 5.46 -10.09 -1.74
C GLN A 81 5.20 -8.69 -2.27
N VAL A 82 4.66 -7.80 -1.43
CA VAL A 82 4.22 -6.45 -1.84
C VAL A 82 5.37 -5.44 -1.82
N ARG A 83 6.49 -5.74 -1.14
CA ARG A 83 7.70 -4.91 -1.09
C ARG A 83 8.94 -5.78 -1.22
N ALA A 84 10.00 -5.29 -1.87
CA ALA A 84 11.23 -6.04 -2.10
C ALA A 84 11.84 -6.68 -0.83
N HIS A 85 11.70 -6.01 0.33
CA HIS A 85 12.17 -6.48 1.63
C HIS A 85 11.02 -6.88 2.58
N GLY A 86 9.79 -7.01 2.07
CA GLY A 86 8.63 -7.43 2.84
C GLY A 86 8.56 -8.96 2.99
N GLU A 87 7.74 -9.41 3.94
CA GLU A 87 7.41 -10.82 4.08
C GLU A 87 6.62 -11.35 2.86
N ARG A 88 6.75 -12.64 2.60
CA ARG A 88 5.97 -13.38 1.61
C ARG A 88 4.73 -13.93 2.27
N LEU A 89 3.56 -13.41 1.92
CA LEU A 89 2.29 -13.81 2.50
C LEU A 89 1.60 -14.85 1.62
N LYS A 90 0.97 -15.85 2.25
CA LYS A 90 0.09 -16.77 1.52
C LYS A 90 -1.07 -16.00 0.93
N ALA A 91 -1.35 -16.25 -0.33
CA ALA A 91 -2.44 -15.60 -1.03
C ALA A 91 -3.10 -16.51 -2.06
N LYS A 92 -4.32 -16.12 -2.42
CA LYS A 92 -5.05 -16.66 -3.57
C LYS A 92 -5.19 -15.54 -4.60
N ALA A 93 -4.85 -15.87 -5.84
CA ALA A 93 -4.84 -14.97 -6.97
C ALA A 93 -5.93 -15.34 -7.98
N PHE A 94 -6.54 -14.33 -8.58
CA PHE A 94 -7.58 -14.46 -9.59
C PHE A 94 -7.28 -13.55 -10.78
N HIS A 95 -7.57 -14.02 -11.98
CA HIS A 95 -7.64 -13.14 -13.14
C HIS A 95 -8.92 -12.29 -13.04
N LYS A 96 -8.78 -10.98 -13.20
CA LYS A 96 -9.91 -10.07 -13.33
C LYS A 96 -10.00 -9.61 -14.79
N ASP A 97 -11.18 -9.78 -15.37
CA ASP A 97 -11.48 -9.34 -16.73
C ASP A 97 -11.35 -7.82 -16.83
N GLY A 98 -10.43 -7.37 -17.69
CA GLY A 98 -10.14 -5.97 -17.95
C GLY A 98 -9.45 -5.87 -19.30
N ASN A 99 -9.88 -4.89 -20.09
CA ASN A 99 -9.59 -4.76 -21.54
C ASN A 99 -8.13 -4.39 -21.89
N PHE A 100 -7.17 -4.71 -21.03
CA PHE A 100 -5.76 -4.42 -21.22
C PHE A 100 -4.99 -5.72 -21.06
N GLY A 101 -4.36 -6.15 -22.16
CA GLY A 101 -3.51 -7.34 -22.19
C GLY A 101 -2.45 -7.28 -21.10
N SER A 102 -2.69 -8.02 -20.02
CA SER A 102 -1.83 -8.37 -18.89
C SER A 102 -2.73 -8.53 -17.67
N GLY A 103 -2.94 -9.79 -17.26
CA GLY A 103 -3.95 -10.17 -16.29
C GLY A 103 -3.94 -9.31 -15.04
N THR A 104 -5.11 -8.83 -14.64
CA THR A 104 -5.25 -8.18 -13.36
C THR A 104 -5.29 -9.25 -12.27
N VAL A 105 -4.39 -9.19 -11.29
CA VAL A 105 -4.34 -10.16 -10.18
C VAL A 105 -4.95 -9.54 -8.94
N LEU A 106 -6.00 -10.18 -8.40
CA LEU A 106 -6.57 -9.89 -7.08
C LEU A 106 -5.93 -10.82 -6.04
N THR A 107 -5.20 -10.27 -5.08
CA THR A 107 -4.50 -11.06 -4.05
C THR A 107 -5.16 -10.89 -2.70
N THR A 108 -5.72 -11.94 -2.11
CA THR A 108 -6.12 -11.91 -0.69
C THR A 108 -4.98 -12.36 0.21
N ALA A 109 -4.28 -11.43 0.85
CA ALA A 109 -3.25 -11.76 1.85
C ALA A 109 -3.87 -11.61 3.23
N ARG A 110 -4.19 -12.74 3.90
CA ARG A 110 -4.56 -12.67 5.32
C ARG A 110 -3.29 -12.49 6.14
N ASN A 111 -3.23 -11.39 6.88
CA ASN A 111 -2.22 -11.12 7.89
C ASN A 111 -2.63 -11.74 9.23
#